data_AF-K0W0V2-F1
#
_entry.id   AF-K0W0V2-F1
#
_cell.length_a   1.000
_cell.length_b   1.000
_cell.length_c   1.000
_cell.angle_alpha   90.00
_cell.angle_beta   90.00
_cell.angle_gamma   90.00
#
_symmetry.space_group_name_H-M   'P 1'
#
loop_
_entity.id
_entity.type
_entity.pdbx_description
1 polymer ?
#
loop_
_entity_poly.entity_id
_entity_poly.type
_entity_poly.pdbx_seq_one_letter_code
_entity_poly.pdbx_strand_id
1 'polypeptide(L)'
;WLLKPISYPLYLFANESGSFSYRLMTQVIPTIAITALFYGMLPPASLFDGVMFAAFWALSFILTFLMSALLGLIAFWLMTSFSLDWILGALLQLFSGLLVPFWFFPEPLATIARHLPFAWVVYYPNAVYLGRLSPAEVWLHFGLGLAWAALFLAGVLWLWRCASTRITVQGG
;
A
#
# COMPACT_ATOMS: atom_id res chain seq x y z
N TRP A 1 -1.77 -27.31 14.93
CA TRP A 1 -2.61 -26.57 13.97
C TRP A 1 -1.83 -26.27 12.67
N LEU A 2 -1.30 -27.31 12.01
CA LEU A 2 -0.39 -27.21 10.83
C LEU A 2 -0.80 -28.24 9.75
N LEU A 3 -2.11 -28.35 9.46
CA LEU A 3 -2.64 -29.40 8.56
C LEU A 3 -3.45 -28.85 7.37
N LYS A 4 -3.26 -27.60 6.96
CA LYS A 4 -3.74 -27.15 5.64
C LYS A 4 -2.60 -26.54 4.82
N PRO A 5 -2.46 -26.92 3.53
CA PRO A 5 -1.45 -26.38 2.63
C PRO A 5 -1.90 -24.99 2.14
N ILE A 6 -2.06 -24.04 3.06
CA ILE A 6 -2.24 -22.64 2.72
C ILE A 6 -0.87 -21.99 2.90
N SER A 7 -0.35 -21.37 1.85
CA SER A 7 0.88 -20.59 1.96
C SER A 7 0.67 -19.49 2.99
N TYR A 8 1.56 -19.40 3.98
CA TYR A 8 1.46 -18.40 5.05
C TYR A 8 1.28 -16.96 4.54
N PRO A 9 1.95 -16.51 3.45
CA PRO A 9 1.67 -15.20 2.87
C PRO A 9 0.22 -15.00 2.39
N LEU A 10 -0.42 -16.05 1.87
CA LEU A 10 -1.82 -15.98 1.43
C LEU A 10 -2.77 -15.88 2.63
N TYR A 11 -2.46 -16.59 3.72
CA TYR A 11 -3.21 -16.45 4.97
C TYR A 11 -3.12 -15.02 5.52
N LEU A 12 -1.91 -14.44 5.56
CA LEU A 12 -1.73 -13.04 5.98
C LEU A 12 -2.50 -12.07 5.09
N PHE A 13 -2.47 -12.27 3.77
CA PHE A 13 -3.22 -11.44 2.82
C PHE A 13 -4.74 -11.50 3.07
N ALA A 14 -5.28 -12.70 3.29
CA ALA A 14 -6.69 -12.88 3.59
C ALA A 14 -7.08 -12.21 4.91
N ASN A 15 -6.25 -12.34 5.96
CA ASN A 15 -6.47 -11.69 7.24
C ASN A 15 -6.46 -10.16 7.13
N GLU A 16 -5.48 -9.59 6.41
CA GLU A 16 -5.41 -8.15 6.18
C GLU A 16 -6.57 -7.63 5.34
N SER A 17 -7.01 -8.40 4.34
CA SER A 17 -8.18 -8.07 3.53
C SER A 17 -9.47 -8.04 4.36
N GLY A 18 -9.64 -8.98 5.30
CA GLY A 18 -10.75 -8.97 6.26
C GLY A 18 -10.71 -7.76 7.19
N SER A 19 -9.54 -7.48 7.76
CA SER A 19 -9.33 -6.33 8.64
C SER A 19 -9.57 -5.00 7.92
N PHE A 20 -9.10 -4.90 6.67
CA PHE A 20 -9.32 -3.75 5.80
C PHE A 20 -10.80 -3.55 5.47
N SER A 21 -11.50 -4.63 5.10
CA SER A 21 -12.94 -4.58 4.82
C SER A 21 -13.73 -4.13 6.04
N TYR A 22 -13.39 -4.63 7.24
CA TYR A 22 -14.00 -4.18 8.48
C TYR A 22 -13.75 -2.69 8.74
N ARG A 23 -12.51 -2.21 8.62
CA ARG A 23 -12.16 -0.78 8.77
C ARG A 23 -12.91 0.08 7.74
N LEU A 24 -13.04 -0.41 6.51
CA LEU A 24 -13.76 0.31 5.47
C LEU A 24 -15.23 0.51 5.85
N MET A 25 -15.89 -0.56 6.29
CA MET A 25 -17.32 -0.52 6.66
C MET A 25 -17.58 0.27 7.93
N THR A 26 -16.70 0.19 8.92
CA THR A 26 -16.94 0.76 10.27
C THR A 26 -16.33 2.13 10.49
N GLN A 27 -15.32 2.51 9.71
CA GLN A 27 -14.60 3.77 9.87
C GLN A 27 -14.68 4.62 8.60
N VAL A 28 -14.25 4.09 7.45
CA VAL A 28 -14.11 4.88 6.21
C VAL A 28 -15.47 5.33 5.68
N ILE A 29 -16.40 4.41 5.46
CA ILE A 29 -17.73 4.72 4.91
C ILE A 29 -18.49 5.69 5.82
N PRO A 30 -18.59 5.48 7.15
CA PRO A 30 -19.26 6.43 8.04
C PRO A 30 -18.59 7.80 8.04
N THR A 31 -17.26 7.85 8.05
CA THR A 31 -16.51 9.12 8.03
C THR A 31 -16.76 9.90 6.74
N ILE A 32 -16.72 9.23 5.58
CA ILE A 32 -17.03 9.84 4.29
C ILE A 32 -18.48 10.31 4.26
N ALA A 33 -19.44 9.48 4.70
CA ALA A 33 -20.86 9.82 4.69
C ALA A 33 -21.17 11.04 5.56
N ILE A 34 -20.63 11.08 6.79
CA ILE A 34 -20.80 12.21 7.71
C ILE A 34 -20.13 13.46 7.11
N THR A 35 -18.88 13.36 6.66
CA THR A 35 -18.16 14.52 6.11
C THR A 35 -18.85 15.07 4.86
N ALA A 36 -19.32 14.19 3.97
CA ALA A 36 -20.06 14.58 2.77
C ALA A 36 -21.41 15.24 3.11
N LEU A 37 -22.09 14.81 4.17
CA LEU A 37 -23.35 15.42 4.61
C LEU A 37 -23.15 16.85 5.14
N PHE A 38 -22.08 17.08 5.91
CA PHE A 38 -21.84 18.39 6.55
C PHE A 38 -21.07 19.38 5.67
N TYR A 39 -20.08 18.92 4.90
CA TYR A 39 -19.17 19.76 4.13
C TYR A 39 -19.33 19.62 2.61
N GLY A 40 -20.13 18.67 2.14
CA GLY A 40 -20.17 18.27 0.74
C GLY A 40 -18.98 17.39 0.34
N MET A 41 -19.12 16.66 -0.77
CA MET A 41 -18.03 15.90 -1.37
C MET A 41 -18.01 16.16 -2.86
N LEU A 42 -16.87 16.60 -3.38
CA LEU A 42 -16.69 16.72 -4.82
C LEU A 42 -16.59 15.31 -5.41
N PRO A 43 -17.37 14.98 -6.45
CA PRO A 43 -17.21 13.72 -7.17
C PRO A 43 -15.84 13.67 -7.87
N PRO A 44 -15.42 12.49 -8.35
CA PRO A 44 -14.25 12.38 -9.21
C PRO A 44 -14.37 13.32 -10.42
N ALA A 45 -13.24 13.83 -10.92
CA ALA A 45 -13.22 14.79 -12.03
C ALA A 45 -13.91 14.27 -13.31
N SER A 46 -13.87 12.95 -13.55
CA SER A 46 -14.61 12.27 -14.60
C SER A 46 -14.94 10.83 -14.21
N LEU A 47 -15.83 10.17 -14.97
CA LEU A 47 -16.11 8.74 -14.77
C LEU A 47 -14.85 7.88 -14.92
N PHE A 48 -13.98 8.23 -15.87
CA PHE A 48 -12.68 7.58 -16.06
C PHE A 48 -11.81 7.70 -14.81
N ASP A 49 -11.71 8.91 -14.25
CA ASP A 49 -10.93 9.18 -13.04
C ASP A 49 -11.50 8.44 -11.82
N GLY A 50 -12.82 8.30 -11.72
CA GLY A 50 -13.47 7.52 -10.67
C GLY A 50 -13.13 6.02 -10.73
N VAL A 51 -13.18 5.43 -11.94
CA VAL A 51 -12.81 4.01 -12.14
C VAL A 51 -11.31 3.80 -11.89
N MET A 52 -10.47 4.69 -12.41
CA MET A 52 -9.03 4.62 -12.19
C MET A 52 -8.67 4.86 -10.72
N PHE A 53 -9.36 5.75 -10.01
CA PHE A 53 -9.18 5.91 -8.56
C PHE A 53 -9.39 4.60 -7.82
N ALA A 54 -10.46 3.85 -8.11
CA ALA A 54 -10.70 2.54 -7.50
C ALA A 54 -9.58 1.53 -7.82
N ALA A 55 -9.06 1.54 -9.05
CA ALA A 55 -7.94 0.70 -9.45
C ALA A 55 -6.63 1.07 -8.72
N PHE A 56 -6.31 2.36 -8.63
CA PHE A 56 -5.17 2.86 -7.86
C PHE A 56 -5.31 2.55 -6.38
N TRP A 57 -6.51 2.69 -5.81
CA TRP A 57 -6.77 2.38 -4.40
C TRP A 57 -6.59 0.89 -4.08
N ALA A 58 -7.05 -0.01 -4.96
CA ALA A 58 -6.77 -1.44 -4.85
C ALA A 58 -5.26 -1.73 -4.93
N LEU A 59 -4.56 -1.05 -5.85
CA LEU A 59 -3.11 -1.14 -5.98
C LEU A 59 -2.38 -0.59 -4.73
N SER A 60 -2.85 0.51 -4.14
CA SER A 60 -2.34 1.05 -2.88
C SER A 60 -2.43 0.01 -1.77
N PHE A 61 -3.59 -0.65 -1.63
CA PHE A 61 -3.77 -1.72 -0.65
C PHE A 61 -2.77 -2.88 -0.86
N ILE A 62 -2.61 -3.33 -2.10
CA ILE A 62 -1.66 -4.40 -2.45
C ILE A 62 -0.23 -3.98 -2.12
N LEU A 63 0.20 -2.77 -2.49
CA LEU A 63 1.54 -2.27 -2.21
C LEU A 63 1.79 -2.17 -0.71
N THR A 64 0.86 -1.62 0.06
CA THR A 64 0.98 -1.54 1.52
C THR A 64 1.10 -2.93 2.13
N PHE A 65 0.26 -3.87 1.72
CA PHE A 65 0.36 -5.27 2.17
C PHE A 65 1.73 -5.87 1.84
N LEU A 66 2.20 -5.74 0.60
CA LEU A 66 3.46 -6.33 0.16
C LEU A 66 4.68 -5.73 0.88
N MET A 67 4.69 -4.41 1.12
CA MET A 67 5.73 -3.75 1.91
C MET A 67 5.74 -4.26 3.35
N SER A 68 4.58 -4.32 4.01
CA SER A 68 4.46 -4.86 5.37
C SER A 68 4.83 -6.35 5.44
N ALA A 69 4.41 -7.16 4.46
CA ALA A 69 4.75 -8.58 4.40
C ALA A 69 6.25 -8.80 4.22
N LEU A 70 6.91 -7.99 3.38
CA LEU A 70 8.36 -8.07 3.17
C LEU A 70 9.11 -7.77 4.47
N LEU A 71 8.74 -6.69 5.17
CA LEU A 71 9.34 -6.35 6.46
C LEU A 71 9.04 -7.38 7.54
N GLY A 72 7.80 -7.88 7.60
CA GLY A 72 7.41 -8.94 8.52
C GLY A 72 8.21 -10.23 8.31
N LEU A 73 8.55 -10.57 7.07
CA LEU A 73 9.47 -11.68 6.78
C LEU A 73 10.89 -11.35 7.26
N ILE A 74 11.42 -10.15 6.96
CA ILE A 74 12.76 -9.72 7.40
C ILE A 74 12.89 -9.74 8.94
N ALA A 75 11.80 -9.46 9.66
CA ALA A 75 11.76 -9.48 11.12
C ALA A 75 12.19 -10.84 11.72
N PHE A 76 12.00 -11.96 11.00
CA PHE A 76 12.47 -13.28 11.45
C PHE A 76 14.00 -13.35 11.62
N TRP A 77 14.76 -12.56 10.86
CA TRP A 77 16.21 -12.51 10.97
C TRP A 77 16.68 -11.42 11.93
N LEU A 78 16.00 -10.27 11.95
CA LEU A 78 16.37 -9.14 12.81
C LEU A 78 15.88 -9.29 14.25
N MET A 79 14.98 -10.24 14.52
CA MET A 79 14.34 -10.44 15.83
C MET A 79 13.64 -9.17 16.38
N THR A 80 13.27 -8.25 15.49
CA THR A 80 12.50 -7.04 15.79
C THR A 80 11.50 -6.75 14.67
N SER A 81 10.21 -6.71 15.01
CA SER A 81 9.14 -6.24 14.12
C SER A 81 8.84 -4.76 14.36
N PHE A 82 8.85 -4.34 15.63
CA PHE A 82 8.51 -2.97 16.04
C PHE A 82 9.34 -1.91 15.31
N SER A 83 10.67 -2.10 15.22
CA SER A 83 11.56 -1.14 14.55
C SER A 83 11.25 -1.03 13.06
N LEU A 84 10.89 -2.13 12.42
CA LEU A 84 10.58 -2.16 10.99
C LEU A 84 9.25 -1.48 10.70
N ASP A 85 8.24 -1.72 11.54
CA ASP A 85 6.94 -1.04 11.44
C ASP A 85 7.08 0.47 11.62
N TRP A 86 7.91 0.89 12.58
CA TRP A 86 8.18 2.31 12.80
C TRP A 86 8.88 2.98 11.62
N ILE A 87 9.89 2.31 11.04
CA ILE A 87 10.60 2.82 9.85
C ILE A 87 9.65 2.91 8.65
N LEU A 88 8.86 1.86 8.37
CA LEU A 88 7.90 1.89 7.27
C LEU A 88 6.87 3.00 7.46
N GLY A 89 6.35 3.16 8.68
CA GLY A 89 5.43 4.23 9.04
C GLY A 89 6.04 5.61 8.78
N ALA A 90 7.29 5.84 9.18
CA ALA A 90 8.00 7.09 8.94
C ALA A 90 8.20 7.37 7.44
N LEU A 91 8.62 6.35 6.67
CA LEU A 91 8.78 6.47 5.21
C LEU A 91 7.45 6.78 4.52
N LEU A 92 6.36 6.12 4.92
CA LEU A 92 5.04 6.39 4.40
C LEU A 92 4.59 7.82 4.73
N GLN A 93 4.75 8.28 5.97
CA GLN A 93 4.37 9.64 6.34
C GLN A 93 5.12 10.70 5.55
N LEU A 94 6.43 10.51 5.36
CA LEU A 94 7.29 11.48 4.67
C LEU A 94 7.15 11.44 3.15
N PHE A 95 7.19 10.25 2.55
CA PHE A 95 7.32 10.08 1.09
C PHE A 95 6.02 9.73 0.36
N SER A 96 4.87 9.60 1.05
CA SER A 96 3.58 9.39 0.36
C SER A 96 2.90 10.68 -0.09
N GLY A 97 3.36 11.84 0.39
CA GLY A 97 2.70 13.13 0.20
C GLY A 97 1.56 13.40 1.20
N LEU A 98 1.39 12.54 2.22
CA LEU A 98 0.38 12.68 3.26
C LEU A 98 0.67 13.82 4.25
N LEU A 99 1.88 13.84 4.84
CA LEU A 99 2.25 14.82 5.85
C LEU A 99 2.74 16.13 5.22
N VAL A 100 3.63 16.02 4.23
CA VAL A 100 4.12 17.16 3.44
C VAL A 100 3.83 16.89 1.98
N PRO A 101 3.04 17.75 1.31
CA PRO A 101 2.81 17.60 -0.11
C PRO A 101 4.09 17.74 -0.93
N PHE A 102 4.20 17.00 -2.04
CA PHE A 102 5.42 16.98 -2.85
C PHE A 102 5.82 18.32 -3.49
N TRP A 103 4.94 19.32 -3.54
CA TRP A 103 5.29 20.66 -4.03
C TRP A 103 6.03 21.52 -2.98
N PHE A 104 6.06 21.09 -1.72
CA PHE A 104 6.90 21.70 -0.68
C PHE A 104 8.32 21.13 -0.63
N PHE A 105 8.58 20.01 -1.33
CA PHE A 105 9.90 19.39 -1.35
C PHE A 105 10.86 20.15 -2.28
N PRO A 106 12.16 20.22 -1.94
CA PRO A 106 13.16 20.68 -2.90
C PRO A 106 13.15 19.76 -4.12
N GLU A 107 13.34 20.32 -5.32
CA GLU A 107 13.09 19.64 -6.60
C GLU A 107 13.77 18.26 -6.75
N PRO A 108 15.06 18.06 -6.36
CA PRO A 108 15.68 16.74 -6.45
C PRO A 108 14.97 15.70 -5.57
N LEU A 109 14.59 16.09 -4.34
CA LEU A 109 13.91 15.20 -3.40
C LEU A 109 12.48 14.90 -3.85
N ALA A 110 11.78 15.92 -4.36
CA ALA A 110 10.43 15.76 -4.90
C ALA A 110 10.40 14.75 -6.06
N THR A 111 11.42 14.81 -6.93
CA THR A 111 11.57 13.90 -8.06
C THR A 111 11.74 12.46 -7.58
N ILE A 112 12.65 12.23 -6.63
CA ILE A 112 12.87 10.90 -6.05
C ILE A 112 11.60 10.39 -5.36
N ALA A 113 11.01 11.21 -4.49
CA ALA A 113 9.83 10.84 -3.69
C ALA A 113 8.65 10.39 -4.56
N ARG A 114 8.39 11.07 -5.68
CA ARG A 114 7.31 10.70 -6.62
C ARG A 114 7.53 9.33 -7.28
N HIS A 115 8.77 8.89 -7.44
CA HIS A 115 9.09 7.61 -8.07
C HIS A 115 9.21 6.45 -7.06
N LEU A 116 9.26 6.76 -5.76
CA LEU A 116 9.24 5.75 -4.70
C LEU A 116 7.83 5.16 -4.54
N PRO A 117 7.72 3.89 -4.13
CA PRO A 117 6.44 3.18 -4.03
C PRO A 117 5.47 3.84 -3.04
N PHE A 118 5.98 4.61 -2.07
CA PHE A 118 5.18 5.33 -1.09
C PHE A 118 4.21 6.33 -1.72
N ALA A 119 4.56 6.93 -2.87
CA ALA A 119 3.69 7.86 -3.60
C ALA A 119 2.39 7.19 -4.09
N TRP A 120 2.40 5.88 -4.34
CA TRP A 120 1.20 5.14 -4.75
C TRP A 120 0.22 4.87 -3.61
N VAL A 121 0.62 5.09 -2.35
CA VAL A 121 -0.26 4.88 -1.20
C VAL A 121 -1.24 6.05 -1.02
N VAL A 122 -0.81 7.29 -1.32
CA VAL A 122 -1.62 8.49 -1.08
C VAL A 122 -1.65 9.45 -2.28
N TYR A 123 -0.49 9.84 -2.80
CA TYR A 123 -0.44 10.90 -3.83
C TYR A 123 -1.17 10.52 -5.13
N TYR A 124 -0.80 9.39 -5.76
CA TYR A 124 -1.35 9.02 -7.07
C TYR A 124 -2.87 8.75 -7.08
N PRO A 125 -3.47 7.97 -6.15
CA PRO A 125 -4.92 7.81 -6.14
C PRO A 125 -5.64 9.16 -6.02
N ASN A 126 -5.16 10.06 -5.15
CA ASN A 126 -5.75 11.39 -4.99
C ASN A 126 -5.57 12.27 -6.24
N ALA A 127 -4.39 12.21 -6.88
CA ALA A 127 -4.13 12.95 -8.11
C ALA A 127 -5.05 12.51 -9.25
N VAL A 128 -5.31 11.20 -9.37
CA VAL A 128 -6.27 10.64 -10.32
C VAL A 128 -7.69 11.10 -9.99
N TYR A 129 -8.15 10.94 -8.74
CA TYR A 129 -9.50 11.34 -8.32
C TYR A 129 -9.80 12.81 -8.65
N LEU A 130 -8.82 13.68 -8.42
CA LEU A 130 -8.92 15.12 -8.66
C LEU A 130 -8.68 15.53 -10.13
N GLY A 131 -8.42 14.59 -11.05
CA GLY A 131 -8.16 14.88 -12.46
C GLY A 131 -6.87 15.68 -12.70
N ARG A 132 -5.87 15.54 -11.82
CA ARG A 132 -4.59 16.26 -11.92
C ARG A 132 -3.59 15.62 -12.88
N LEU A 133 -3.90 14.45 -13.41
CA LEU A 133 -3.07 13.71 -14.36
C LEU A 133 -3.84 13.58 -15.68
N SER A 134 -3.14 13.77 -16.80
CA SER A 134 -3.68 13.43 -18.10
C SER A 134 -3.93 11.91 -18.21
N PRO A 135 -4.86 11.44 -19.06
CA PRO A 135 -5.12 10.01 -19.21
C PRO A 135 -3.89 9.17 -19.52
N ALA A 136 -2.93 9.71 -20.29
CA ALA A 136 -1.66 9.04 -20.58
C ALA A 136 -0.79 8.90 -19.32
N GLU A 137 -0.72 9.93 -18.48
CA GLU A 137 -0.01 9.87 -17.21
C GLU A 137 -0.68 8.92 -16.22
N VAL A 138 -2.02 8.83 -16.20
CA VAL A 138 -2.75 7.86 -15.37
C VAL A 138 -2.31 6.44 -15.72
N TRP A 139 -2.32 6.07 -17.00
CA TRP A 139 -1.88 4.74 -17.44
C TRP A 139 -0.41 4.47 -17.16
N LEU A 140 0.47 5.46 -17.40
CA LEU A 140 1.89 5.35 -17.11
C LEU A 140 2.13 5.04 -15.62
N HIS A 141 1.55 5.83 -14.73
CA HIS A 141 1.74 5.66 -13.29
C HIS A 141 1.05 4.41 -12.76
N PHE A 142 -0.06 3.98 -13.37
CA PHE A 142 -0.66 2.69 -13.03
C PHE A 142 0.29 1.54 -13.38
N GLY A 143 0.89 1.56 -14.57
CA GLY A 143 1.89 0.58 -15.00
C GLY A 143 3.14 0.56 -14.11
N LEU A 144 3.66 1.73 -13.74
CA LEU A 144 4.79 1.84 -12.80
C LEU A 144 4.44 1.29 -11.41
N GLY A 145 3.23 1.53 -10.92
CA GLY A 145 2.78 0.98 -9.64
C GLY A 145 2.61 -0.55 -9.68
N LEU A 146 2.13 -1.10 -10.80
CA LEU A 146 2.12 -2.55 -11.03
C LEU A 146 3.54 -3.14 -11.07
N ALA A 147 4.50 -2.43 -11.66
CA ALA A 147 5.90 -2.85 -11.65
C ALA A 147 6.47 -2.89 -10.22
N TRP A 148 6.16 -1.90 -9.37
CA TRP A 148 6.49 -1.93 -7.94
C TRP A 148 5.82 -3.10 -7.21
N ALA A 149 4.55 -3.36 -7.47
CA ALA A 149 3.83 -4.48 -6.86
C ALA A 149 4.46 -5.82 -7.27
N ALA A 150 4.82 -5.99 -8.53
CA ALA A 150 5.51 -7.18 -9.02
C ALA A 150 6.90 -7.34 -8.36
N LEU A 151 7.67 -6.25 -8.22
CA LEU A 151 8.96 -6.27 -7.55
C LEU A 151 8.84 -6.70 -6.08
N PHE A 152 7.91 -6.11 -5.33
CA PHE A 152 7.70 -6.50 -3.93
C PHE A 152 7.17 -7.93 -3.80
N LEU A 153 6.26 -8.35 -4.67
CA LEU A 153 5.76 -9.72 -4.68
C LEU A 153 6.89 -10.71 -4.92
N ALA A 154 7.78 -10.44 -5.88
CA ALA A 154 8.96 -11.27 -6.11
C ALA A 154 9.85 -11.34 -4.87
N GLY A 155 10.08 -10.22 -4.18
CA GLY A 155 10.81 -10.15 -2.91
C GLY A 155 10.16 -10.99 -1.81
N VAL A 156 8.84 -10.88 -1.62
CA VAL A 156 8.08 -11.66 -0.63
C VAL A 156 8.17 -13.15 -0.94
N LEU A 157 7.97 -13.56 -2.19
CA LEU A 157 8.05 -14.96 -2.61
C LEU A 157 9.46 -15.53 -2.41
N TRP A 158 10.50 -14.74 -2.72
CA TRP A 158 11.89 -15.15 -2.53
C TRP A 158 12.22 -15.31 -1.04
N LEU A 159 11.94 -14.30 -0.21
CA LEU A 159 12.19 -14.37 1.22
C LEU A 159 11.35 -15.46 1.91
N TRP A 160 10.11 -15.68 1.46
CA TRP A 160 9.28 -16.77 1.98
C TRP A 160 9.94 -18.13 1.74
N ARG A 161 10.49 -18.38 0.54
CA ARG A 161 11.25 -19.61 0.25
C ARG A 161 12.45 -19.75 1.20
N CYS A 162 13.22 -18.68 1.40
CA CYS A 162 14.36 -18.68 2.31
C CYS A 162 13.99 -18.86 3.79
N ALA A 163 12.87 -18.30 4.24
CA ALA A 163 12.37 -18.44 5.61
C ALA A 163 11.86 -19.86 5.86
N SER A 164 11.11 -20.43 4.90
CA SER A 164 10.46 -21.73 5.05
C SER A 164 11.43 -22.89 5.33
N THR A 165 12.69 -22.78 4.90
CA THR A 165 13.73 -23.79 5.17
C THR A 165 14.40 -23.63 6.54
N ARG A 166 14.28 -22.45 7.17
CA ARG A 166 14.80 -22.17 8.52
C ARG A 166 13.80 -22.36 9.63
N ILE A 167 12.51 -22.51 9.31
CA ILE A 167 11.49 -22.95 10.26
C ILE A 167 11.65 -24.46 10.46
N THR A 168 12.80 -24.89 10.98
CA THR A 168 12.85 -26.15 11.71
C THR A 168 12.06 -25.92 12.99
N VAL A 169 11.15 -26.85 13.25
CA VAL A 169 10.20 -26.84 14.35
C VAL A 169 10.95 -26.64 15.67
N GLN A 170 11.02 -25.40 16.17
CA GLN A 170 11.39 -25.06 17.55
C GLN A 170 10.18 -25.31 18.46
N GLY A 171 9.62 -26.50 18.35
CA GLY A 171 8.47 -26.98 19.12
C GLY A 171 8.67 -28.47 19.30
N GLY A 172 9.20 -28.85 20.47
CA GLY A 172 9.18 -30.25 20.90
C GLY A 172 7.79 -30.85 20.91
#